data_AF-M1ASN4-F1
#
_entry.id   AF-M1ASN4-F1
#
_cell.length_a   1.000
_cell.length_b   1.000
_cell.length_c   1.000
_cell.angle_alpha   90.00
_cell.angle_beta   90.00
_cell.angle_gamma   90.00
#
_symmetry.space_group_name_H-M   'P 1'
#
loop_
_entity.id
_entity.type
_entity.pdbx_description
1 polymer ?
#
loop_
_entity_poly.entity_id
_entity_poly.type
_entity_poly.pdbx_seq_one_letter_code
_entity_poly.pdbx_strand_id
1 'polypeptide(L)'
;MDYSISKEIHQHELIEVSRWWRSLGLAEELKLLRDQPLKWYAWPMAMLTDPKMSQQRIELAKCISFVYVIDDIFDVYGTIEELTLFTQAVNRWELCAMMDLPEYMRSTYWANLCNAFLKEAKWFASGELPTADVYLKNGLVSSGVHTVLLHMLYLLGFGLTNQNSIYFEDSSAMASSVATILRLWDDLGSAKDENQEGNDGSYIECYMKGQKNGSIELTREYVVKQIEDEWKQVNKKHFDLMNGSLGSFSKASLNLARMVPLMYNYDDKQSIHVLLEYINYMLYDV
;
A
#
# COMPACT_ATOMS: atom_id res chain seq x y z
N MET A 1 14.83 -21.64 12.59
CA MET A 1 13.94 -22.34 11.63
C MET A 1 14.75 -22.56 10.38
N ASP A 2 14.61 -23.70 9.71
CA ASP A 2 15.43 -24.04 8.55
C ASP A 2 15.10 -23.13 7.38
N TYR A 3 16.13 -22.45 6.87
CA TYR A 3 16.04 -21.54 5.74
C TYR A 3 15.44 -22.21 4.50
N SER A 4 15.76 -23.49 4.29
CA SER A 4 15.26 -24.30 3.19
C SER A 4 13.74 -24.46 3.22
N ILE A 5 13.15 -24.70 4.39
CA ILE A 5 11.70 -24.88 4.57
C ILE A 5 10.94 -23.59 4.26
N SER A 6 11.44 -22.42 4.71
CA SER A 6 10.79 -21.14 4.43
C SER A 6 10.78 -20.82 2.93
N LYS A 7 11.87 -21.15 2.24
CA LYS A 7 12.01 -20.94 0.79
C LYS A 7 11.01 -21.77 -0.02
N GLU A 8 10.92 -23.08 0.24
CA GLU A 8 9.98 -23.96 -0.45
C GLU A 8 8.54 -23.49 -0.28
N ILE A 9 8.18 -23.05 0.93
CA ILE A 9 6.88 -22.46 1.23
C ILE A 9 6.63 -21.22 0.36
N HIS A 10 7.56 -20.28 0.29
CA HIS A 10 7.39 -19.07 -0.51
C HIS A 10 7.32 -19.33 -2.02
N GLN A 11 8.07 -20.31 -2.53
CA GLN A 11 7.99 -20.71 -3.94
C GLN A 11 6.60 -21.29 -4.26
N HIS A 12 6.07 -22.15 -3.38
CA HIS A 12 4.73 -22.69 -3.55
C HIS A 12 3.66 -21.60 -3.51
N GLU A 13 3.75 -20.68 -2.54
CA GLU A 13 2.86 -19.52 -2.41
C GLU A 13 2.87 -18.64 -3.67
N LEU A 14 4.04 -18.33 -4.21
CA LEU A 14 4.17 -17.53 -5.43
C LEU A 14 3.54 -18.23 -6.65
N ILE A 15 3.70 -19.56 -6.78
CA ILE A 15 3.06 -20.35 -7.84
C ILE A 15 1.54 -20.27 -7.71
N GLU A 16 1.01 -20.36 -6.49
CA GLU A 16 -0.42 -20.26 -6.23
C GLU A 16 -0.97 -18.88 -6.57
N VAL A 17 -0.33 -17.81 -6.09
CA VAL A 17 -0.69 -16.42 -6.41
C VAL A 17 -0.63 -16.18 -7.91
N SER A 18 0.42 -16.63 -8.59
CA SER A 18 0.57 -16.47 -10.04
C SER A 18 -0.44 -17.29 -10.84
N ARG A 19 -0.89 -18.45 -10.34
CA ARG A 19 -1.96 -19.23 -10.95
C ARG A 19 -3.31 -18.55 -10.78
N TRP A 20 -3.60 -18.05 -9.57
CA TRP A 20 -4.81 -17.28 -9.28
C TRP A 20 -4.88 -16.03 -10.15
N TRP A 21 -3.81 -15.24 -10.21
CA TRP A 21 -3.77 -14.02 -11.02
C TRP A 21 -4.08 -14.29 -12.50
N ARG A 22 -3.40 -15.27 -13.11
CA ARG A 22 -3.69 -15.68 -14.50
C ARG A 22 -5.12 -16.17 -14.71
N SER A 23 -5.73 -16.79 -13.70
CA SER A 23 -7.12 -17.25 -13.82
C SER A 23 -8.15 -16.12 -13.86
N LEU A 24 -7.78 -14.90 -13.43
CA LEU A 24 -8.66 -13.72 -13.52
C LEU A 24 -8.73 -13.15 -14.94
N GLY A 25 -7.73 -13.40 -15.79
CA GLY A 25 -7.67 -12.89 -17.16
C GLY A 25 -7.47 -11.37 -17.31
N LEU A 26 -7.29 -10.65 -16.20
CA LEU A 26 -7.27 -9.18 -16.19
C LEU A 26 -6.11 -8.60 -17.01
N ALA A 27 -4.92 -9.21 -16.96
CA ALA A 27 -3.76 -8.74 -17.74
C ALA A 27 -3.96 -8.90 -19.26
N GLU A 28 -4.81 -9.85 -19.69
CA GLU A 28 -5.13 -10.05 -21.11
C GLU A 28 -6.21 -9.07 -21.60
N GLU A 29 -7.19 -8.75 -20.74
CA GLU A 29 -8.26 -7.80 -21.03
C GLU A 29 -7.77 -6.34 -20.94
N LEU A 30 -6.97 -6.04 -19.94
CA LEU A 30 -6.48 -4.69 -19.62
C LEU A 30 -4.94 -4.65 -19.78
N LYS A 31 -4.50 -4.48 -21.03
CA LYS A 31 -3.09 -4.55 -21.47
C LYS A 31 -2.09 -3.54 -20.88
N LEU A 32 -2.56 -2.46 -20.27
CA LEU A 32 -1.79 -1.39 -19.64
C LEU A 32 -1.72 -1.60 -18.12
N LEU A 33 -2.43 -2.58 -17.54
CA LEU A 33 -2.25 -2.93 -16.14
C LEU A 33 -0.82 -3.42 -15.92
N ARG A 34 -0.29 -3.09 -14.74
CA ARG A 34 0.89 -3.73 -14.20
C ARG A 34 0.58 -5.22 -14.05
N ASP A 35 1.42 -6.08 -14.64
CA ASP A 35 1.38 -7.54 -14.49
C ASP A 35 2.62 -7.98 -13.69
N GLN A 36 2.59 -7.73 -12.38
CA GLN A 36 3.76 -7.89 -11.51
C GLN A 36 3.47 -8.76 -10.26
N PRO A 37 2.95 -10.00 -10.41
CA PRO A 37 2.59 -10.87 -9.28
C PRO A 37 3.74 -11.15 -8.32
N LEU A 38 4.97 -11.19 -8.83
CA LEU A 38 6.18 -11.34 -8.01
C LEU A 38 6.41 -10.11 -7.11
N LYS A 39 6.27 -8.89 -7.65
CA LYS A 39 6.41 -7.63 -6.89
C LYS A 39 5.33 -7.54 -5.82
N TRP A 40 4.08 -7.85 -6.17
CA TRP A 40 2.95 -7.81 -5.24
C TRP A 40 3.11 -8.82 -4.11
N TYR A 41 3.62 -10.02 -4.41
CA TYR A 41 3.88 -11.06 -3.41
C TYR A 41 5.09 -10.77 -2.51
N ALA A 42 6.06 -9.96 -2.96
CA ALA A 42 7.21 -9.60 -2.13
C ALA A 42 6.82 -8.80 -0.87
N TRP A 43 5.71 -8.05 -0.91
CA TRP A 43 5.15 -7.37 0.27
C TRP A 43 4.76 -8.34 1.39
N PRO A 44 3.79 -9.28 1.21
CA PRO A 44 3.39 -10.21 2.28
C PRO A 44 4.52 -11.13 2.70
N MET A 45 5.44 -11.49 1.80
CA MET A 45 6.65 -12.25 2.10
C MET A 45 7.52 -11.54 3.16
N ALA A 46 7.73 -10.23 3.01
CA ALA A 46 8.48 -9.42 3.97
C ALA A 46 7.68 -9.14 5.26
N MET A 47 6.37 -8.90 5.14
CA MET A 47 5.50 -8.55 6.26
C MET A 47 5.33 -9.70 7.25
N LEU A 48 4.99 -10.89 6.76
CA LEU A 48 4.57 -12.05 7.55
C LEU A 48 5.65 -13.13 7.56
N THR A 49 6.64 -12.99 8.45
CA THR A 49 7.84 -13.84 8.45
C THR A 49 7.68 -15.19 9.17
N ASP A 50 6.54 -15.48 9.79
CA ASP A 50 6.26 -16.81 10.35
C ASP A 50 5.79 -17.75 9.23
N PRO A 51 6.47 -18.88 8.96
CA PRO A 51 6.07 -19.79 7.89
C PRO A 51 4.69 -20.41 8.06
N LYS A 52 4.14 -20.42 9.29
CA LYS A 52 2.74 -20.84 9.53
C LYS A 52 1.70 -19.89 8.94
N MET A 53 2.09 -18.69 8.54
CA MET A 53 1.21 -17.66 7.96
C MET A 53 1.06 -17.76 6.44
N SER A 54 1.17 -18.98 5.89
CA SER A 54 1.16 -19.22 4.44
C SER A 54 -0.12 -18.71 3.76
N GLN A 55 -1.28 -19.10 4.32
CA GLN A 55 -2.57 -18.64 3.80
C GLN A 55 -2.71 -17.11 3.89
N GLN A 56 -2.27 -16.51 5.00
CA GLN A 56 -2.34 -15.07 5.18
C GLN A 56 -1.47 -14.33 4.16
N ARG A 57 -0.28 -14.86 3.81
CA ARG A 57 0.55 -14.29 2.75
C ARG A 57 -0.14 -14.35 1.39
N ILE A 58 -0.74 -15.50 1.04
CA ILE A 58 -1.46 -15.68 -0.23
C ILE A 58 -2.65 -14.71 -0.31
N GLU A 59 -3.50 -14.65 0.71
CA GLU A 59 -4.68 -13.76 0.71
C GLU A 59 -4.28 -12.28 0.71
N LEU A 60 -3.22 -11.92 1.43
CA LEU A 60 -2.74 -10.53 1.45
C LEU A 60 -2.12 -10.14 0.09
N ALA A 61 -1.44 -11.06 -0.61
CA ALA A 61 -0.95 -10.83 -1.97
C ALA A 61 -2.09 -10.51 -2.94
N LYS A 62 -3.22 -11.21 -2.83
CA LYS A 62 -4.42 -10.95 -3.64
C LYS A 62 -4.98 -9.54 -3.38
N CYS A 63 -5.10 -9.16 -2.09
CA CYS A 63 -5.53 -7.83 -1.70
C CYS A 63 -4.62 -6.75 -2.29
N ILE A 64 -3.30 -6.90 -2.16
CA ILE A 64 -2.31 -5.97 -2.72
C ILE A 64 -2.40 -5.90 -4.24
N SER A 65 -2.58 -7.05 -4.91
CA SER A 65 -2.76 -7.09 -6.37
C SER A 65 -3.96 -6.23 -6.80
N PHE A 66 -5.08 -6.30 -6.08
CA PHE A 66 -6.24 -5.44 -6.36
C PHE A 66 -6.00 -3.95 -6.09
N VAL A 67 -5.19 -3.60 -5.10
CA VAL A 67 -4.79 -2.19 -4.89
C VAL A 67 -4.08 -1.67 -6.13
N TYR A 68 -3.07 -2.39 -6.65
CA TYR A 68 -2.36 -2.01 -7.88
C TYR A 68 -3.27 -1.95 -9.12
N VAL A 69 -4.17 -2.92 -9.28
CA VAL A 69 -5.11 -2.93 -10.42
C VAL A 69 -6.06 -1.74 -10.36
N ILE A 70 -6.58 -1.42 -9.19
CA ILE A 70 -7.48 -0.28 -9.04
C ILE A 70 -6.71 1.02 -9.31
N ASP A 71 -5.51 1.17 -8.74
CA ASP A 71 -4.62 2.31 -9.01
C ASP A 71 -4.41 2.53 -10.52
N ASP A 72 -4.05 1.47 -11.27
CA ASP A 72 -3.92 1.55 -12.74
C ASP A 72 -5.22 1.94 -13.45
N ILE A 73 -6.38 1.48 -12.95
CA ILE A 73 -7.67 1.86 -13.51
C ILE A 73 -7.87 3.38 -13.38
N PHE A 74 -7.51 3.97 -12.23
CA PHE A 74 -7.67 5.39 -11.97
C PHE A 74 -6.65 6.26 -12.71
N ASP A 75 -5.43 5.78 -12.88
CA ASP A 75 -4.34 6.61 -13.41
C ASP A 75 -4.11 6.46 -14.91
N VAL A 76 -4.43 5.30 -15.47
CA VAL A 76 -4.08 4.97 -16.87
C VAL A 76 -5.31 4.77 -17.75
N TYR A 77 -6.39 4.21 -17.20
CA TYR A 77 -7.51 3.74 -18.00
C TYR A 77 -8.73 4.65 -18.04
N GLY A 78 -9.24 5.00 -16.87
CA GLY A 78 -10.59 5.51 -16.75
C GLY A 78 -10.68 6.99 -17.07
N THR A 79 -11.73 7.36 -17.79
CA THR A 79 -12.18 8.76 -17.82
C THR A 79 -12.77 9.18 -16.48
N ILE A 80 -12.78 10.47 -16.16
CA ILE A 80 -13.35 10.97 -14.89
C ILE A 80 -14.81 10.52 -14.71
N GLU A 81 -15.58 10.42 -15.79
CA GLU A 81 -16.94 9.91 -15.81
C GLU A 81 -17.01 8.43 -15.43
N GLU A 82 -16.19 7.57 -16.07
CA GLU A 82 -16.12 6.14 -15.78
C GLU A 82 -15.64 5.87 -14.35
N LEU A 83 -14.59 6.57 -13.91
CA LEU A 83 -14.06 6.48 -12.56
C LEU A 83 -15.10 6.91 -11.53
N THR A 84 -15.88 7.95 -11.81
CA THR A 84 -16.98 8.37 -10.93
C THR A 84 -18.04 7.27 -10.80
N LEU A 85 -18.40 6.59 -11.91
CA LEU A 85 -19.36 5.48 -11.88
C LEU A 85 -18.80 4.27 -11.12
N PHE A 86 -17.52 3.94 -11.34
CA PHE A 86 -16.83 2.86 -10.64
C PHE A 86 -16.79 3.11 -9.13
N THR A 87 -16.32 4.30 -8.71
CA THR A 87 -16.29 4.70 -7.29
C THR A 87 -17.69 4.65 -6.67
N GLN A 88 -18.74 5.09 -7.37
CA GLN A 88 -20.12 4.99 -6.89
C GLN A 88 -20.59 3.53 -6.74
N ALA A 89 -20.19 2.64 -7.65
CA ALA A 89 -20.53 1.23 -7.56
C ALA A 89 -19.88 0.57 -6.32
N VAL A 90 -18.59 0.81 -6.07
CA VAL A 90 -17.87 0.31 -4.89
C VAL A 90 -18.48 0.88 -3.60
N ASN A 91 -18.77 2.18 -3.57
CA ASN A 91 -19.46 2.83 -2.44
C ASN A 91 -20.80 2.14 -2.12
N ARG A 92 -21.65 1.89 -3.12
CA ARG A 92 -22.94 1.21 -2.92
C ARG A 92 -22.75 -0.21 -2.42
N TRP A 93 -21.80 -0.95 -2.99
CA TRP A 93 -21.54 -2.34 -2.60
C TRP A 93 -21.12 -2.46 -1.13
N GLU A 94 -20.13 -1.67 -0.68
CA GLU A 94 -19.71 -1.70 0.73
C GLU A 94 -20.81 -1.20 1.67
N LEU A 95 -21.54 -0.14 1.30
CA LEU A 95 -22.66 0.36 2.10
C LEU A 95 -23.74 -0.71 2.29
N CYS A 96 -24.12 -1.41 1.22
CA CYS A 96 -25.08 -2.50 1.30
C CYS A 96 -24.56 -3.67 2.16
N ALA A 97 -23.31 -4.08 1.98
CA ALA A 97 -22.70 -5.16 2.76
C ALA A 97 -22.65 -4.84 4.27
N MET A 98 -22.48 -3.57 4.63
CA MET A 98 -22.42 -3.14 6.03
C MET A 98 -23.77 -3.07 6.75
N MET A 99 -24.89 -2.97 6.03
CA MET A 99 -26.21 -2.85 6.66
C MET A 99 -26.51 -4.02 7.58
N ASP A 100 -26.05 -5.21 7.19
CA ASP A 100 -26.27 -6.46 7.91
C ASP A 100 -25.19 -6.74 8.99
N LEU A 101 -24.16 -5.90 9.07
CA LEU A 101 -23.05 -6.07 10.02
C LEU A 101 -23.25 -5.25 11.31
N PRO A 102 -22.80 -5.78 12.47
CA PRO A 102 -22.64 -5.00 13.68
C PRO A 102 -21.75 -3.78 13.46
N GLU A 103 -22.01 -2.67 14.16
CA GLU A 103 -21.31 -1.40 13.98
C GLU A 103 -19.78 -1.55 14.04
N TYR A 104 -19.27 -2.40 14.93
CA TYR A 104 -17.84 -2.62 15.12
C TYR A 104 -17.15 -3.37 13.95
N MET A 105 -17.92 -3.98 13.03
CA MET A 105 -17.44 -4.64 11.81
C MET A 105 -17.60 -3.76 10.57
N ARG A 106 -18.30 -2.62 10.69
CA ARG A 106 -18.54 -1.71 9.57
C ARG A 106 -17.27 -0.94 9.28
N SER A 107 -16.66 -1.23 8.13
CA SER A 107 -15.47 -0.55 7.68
C SER A 107 -15.48 -0.40 6.16
N THR A 108 -15.10 0.77 5.65
CA THR A 108 -15.28 1.16 4.23
C THR A 108 -13.96 1.45 3.52
N TYR A 109 -13.05 0.50 3.49
CA TYR A 109 -11.69 0.79 3.03
C TYR A 109 -11.54 0.75 1.51
N TRP A 110 -12.26 -0.12 0.78
CA TRP A 110 -12.22 -0.08 -0.69
C TRP A 110 -12.95 1.15 -1.23
N ALA A 111 -14.08 1.53 -0.61
CA ALA A 111 -14.76 2.78 -0.91
C ALA A 111 -13.84 3.98 -0.65
N ASN A 112 -13.22 4.06 0.54
CA ASN A 112 -12.33 5.16 0.87
C ASN A 112 -11.13 5.24 -0.08
N LEU A 113 -10.54 4.10 -0.45
CA LEU A 113 -9.46 4.03 -1.44
C LEU A 113 -9.92 4.55 -2.81
N CYS A 114 -11.04 4.07 -3.35
CA CYS A 114 -11.57 4.52 -4.64
C CYS A 114 -12.01 6.00 -4.62
N ASN A 115 -12.47 6.51 -3.47
CA ASN A 115 -12.79 7.94 -3.31
C ASN A 115 -11.50 8.78 -3.28
N ALA A 116 -10.43 8.29 -2.66
CA ALA A 116 -9.14 8.96 -2.63
C ALA A 116 -8.50 9.02 -4.01
N PHE A 117 -8.48 7.91 -4.76
CA PHE A 117 -8.03 7.88 -6.15
C PHE A 117 -8.87 8.79 -7.05
N LEU A 118 -10.19 8.77 -6.92
CA LEU A 118 -11.06 9.68 -7.70
C LEU A 118 -10.74 11.15 -7.42
N LYS A 119 -10.34 11.48 -6.18
CA LYS A 119 -9.98 12.84 -5.80
C LYS A 119 -8.67 13.27 -6.46
N GLU A 120 -7.67 12.38 -6.49
CA GLU A 120 -6.40 12.57 -7.18
C GLU A 120 -6.62 12.73 -8.69
N ALA A 121 -7.33 11.80 -9.33
CA ALA A 121 -7.67 11.88 -10.75
C ALA A 121 -8.33 13.23 -11.11
N LYS A 122 -9.21 13.75 -10.25
CA LYS A 122 -9.84 15.07 -10.45
C LYS A 122 -8.87 16.24 -10.31
N TRP A 123 -7.93 16.18 -9.37
CA TRP A 123 -6.89 17.20 -9.22
C TRP A 123 -5.96 17.24 -10.43
N PHE A 124 -5.57 16.07 -10.93
CA PHE A 124 -4.67 15.94 -12.06
C PHE A 124 -5.37 16.35 -13.37
N ALA A 125 -6.61 15.90 -13.59
CA ALA A 125 -7.39 16.29 -14.76
C ALA A 125 -7.70 17.79 -14.84
N SER A 126 -7.82 18.49 -13.70
CA SER A 126 -8.06 19.94 -13.68
C SER A 126 -6.77 20.78 -13.71
N GLY A 127 -5.62 20.17 -13.39
CA GLY A 127 -4.36 20.88 -13.13
C GLY A 127 -4.34 21.68 -11.82
N GLU A 128 -5.40 21.61 -11.00
CA GLU A 128 -5.52 22.32 -9.74
C GLU A 128 -4.98 21.50 -8.57
N LEU A 129 -3.65 21.39 -8.48
CA LEU A 129 -3.01 20.74 -7.34
C LEU A 129 -3.38 21.43 -6.02
N PRO A 130 -3.74 20.66 -4.97
CA PRO A 130 -4.10 21.17 -3.66
C PRO A 130 -2.86 21.63 -2.86
N THR A 131 -3.06 22.05 -1.61
CA THR A 131 -1.93 22.28 -0.70
C THR A 131 -1.28 20.95 -0.28
N ALA A 132 -0.01 20.98 0.10
CA ALA A 132 0.74 19.79 0.53
C ALA A 132 0.04 18.98 1.64
N ASP A 133 -0.55 19.66 2.62
CA ASP A 133 -1.27 18.97 3.71
C ASP A 133 -2.54 18.26 3.22
N VAL A 134 -3.27 18.88 2.29
CA VAL A 134 -4.49 18.30 1.70
C VAL A 134 -4.14 17.15 0.77
N TYR A 135 -3.08 17.30 -0.01
CA TYR A 135 -2.50 16.24 -0.83
C TYR A 135 -2.11 15.06 0.06
N LEU A 136 -1.25 15.28 1.07
CA LEU A 136 -0.74 14.21 1.93
C LEU A 136 -1.88 13.48 2.64
N LYS A 137 -2.88 14.22 3.15
CA LYS A 137 -4.07 13.63 3.80
C LYS A 137 -4.79 12.62 2.89
N ASN A 138 -4.91 12.93 1.60
CA ASN A 138 -5.49 12.02 0.62
C ASN A 138 -4.50 10.90 0.26
N GLY A 139 -3.23 11.28 0.06
CA GLY A 139 -2.08 10.43 -0.25
C GLY A 139 -1.90 9.27 0.71
N LEU A 140 -2.18 9.45 2.01
CA LEU A 140 -2.16 8.35 2.98
C LEU A 140 -3.20 7.28 2.62
N VAL A 141 -4.39 7.68 2.20
CA VAL A 141 -5.49 6.76 1.85
C VAL A 141 -5.24 6.14 0.48
N SER A 142 -4.87 6.93 -0.52
CA SER A 142 -4.56 6.44 -1.88
C SER A 142 -3.33 5.54 -1.92
N SER A 143 -2.42 5.63 -0.94
CA SER A 143 -1.30 4.68 -0.81
C SER A 143 -1.73 3.21 -0.65
N GLY A 144 -3.00 2.94 -0.32
CA GLY A 144 -3.53 1.60 -0.10
C GLY A 144 -3.10 0.95 1.23
N VAL A 145 -2.19 1.55 1.99
CA VAL A 145 -1.66 0.98 3.25
C VAL A 145 -2.75 0.70 4.27
N HIS A 146 -3.71 1.62 4.46
CA HIS A 146 -4.83 1.39 5.37
C HIS A 146 -5.67 0.18 4.96
N THR A 147 -5.93 0.02 3.66
CA THR A 147 -6.66 -1.13 3.13
C THR A 147 -5.90 -2.43 3.38
N VAL A 148 -4.60 -2.47 3.05
CA VAL A 148 -3.75 -3.66 3.23
C VAL A 148 -3.63 -4.05 4.70
N LEU A 149 -3.35 -3.08 5.58
CA LEU A 149 -3.18 -3.36 7.01
C LEU A 149 -4.48 -3.76 7.69
N LEU A 150 -5.63 -3.21 7.28
CA LEU A 150 -6.90 -3.70 7.79
C LEU A 150 -7.16 -5.15 7.35
N HIS A 151 -6.96 -5.48 6.07
CA HIS A 151 -7.11 -6.86 5.60
C HIS A 151 -6.21 -7.81 6.39
N MET A 152 -4.96 -7.40 6.63
CA MET A 152 -4.03 -8.13 7.48
C MET A 152 -4.55 -8.28 8.92
N LEU A 153 -5.11 -7.24 9.53
CA LEU A 153 -5.68 -7.29 10.88
C LEU A 153 -6.78 -8.37 11.00
N TYR A 154 -7.66 -8.48 9.99
CA TYR A 154 -8.67 -9.53 9.92
C TYR A 154 -8.07 -10.92 9.66
N LEU A 155 -7.08 -11.04 8.76
CA LEU A 155 -6.38 -12.30 8.48
C LEU A 155 -5.62 -12.87 9.70
N LEU A 156 -5.21 -12.00 10.62
CA LEU A 156 -4.59 -12.36 11.89
C LEU A 156 -5.61 -12.65 13.01
N GLY A 157 -6.92 -12.52 12.72
CA GLY A 157 -8.00 -12.85 13.65
C GLY A 157 -8.38 -11.73 14.63
N PHE A 158 -7.82 -10.53 14.48
CA PHE A 158 -8.07 -9.42 15.42
C PHE A 158 -9.35 -8.62 15.12
N GLY A 159 -9.87 -8.68 13.89
CA GLY A 159 -11.05 -7.91 13.49
C GLY A 159 -12.41 -8.43 14.01
N LEU A 160 -12.45 -9.57 14.71
CA LEU A 160 -13.69 -10.25 15.13
C LEU A 160 -13.98 -10.19 16.64
N THR A 161 -13.36 -9.27 17.39
CA THR A 161 -13.40 -9.32 18.88
C THR A 161 -14.17 -8.16 19.52
N ASN A 162 -14.64 -8.34 20.76
CA ASN A 162 -15.34 -7.28 21.50
C ASN A 162 -14.42 -6.13 21.99
N GLN A 163 -13.10 -6.20 21.73
CA GLN A 163 -12.12 -5.15 22.05
C GLN A 163 -11.77 -4.27 20.83
N ASN A 164 -12.58 -4.37 19.77
CA ASN A 164 -12.29 -3.79 18.47
C ASN A 164 -12.04 -2.28 18.47
N SER A 165 -12.64 -1.47 19.35
CA SER A 165 -12.44 -0.01 19.31
C SER A 165 -10.99 0.40 19.60
N ILE A 166 -10.37 -0.18 20.64
CA ILE A 166 -8.98 0.11 21.00
C ILE A 166 -8.03 -0.43 19.93
N TYR A 167 -8.27 -1.66 19.45
CA TYR A 167 -7.46 -2.23 18.38
C TYR A 167 -7.56 -1.46 17.08
N PHE A 168 -8.74 -0.91 16.76
CA PHE A 168 -8.95 -0.11 15.57
C PHE A 168 -8.25 1.25 15.66
N GLU A 169 -8.29 1.91 16.81
CA GLU A 169 -7.55 3.16 17.04
C GLU A 169 -6.03 2.95 16.91
N ASP A 170 -5.48 1.97 17.63
CA ASP A 170 -4.05 1.68 17.60
C ASP A 170 -3.58 1.20 16.22
N SER A 171 -4.36 0.34 15.56
CA SER A 171 -4.04 -0.13 14.20
C SER A 171 -4.15 0.98 13.17
N SER A 172 -5.15 1.86 13.26
CA SER A 172 -5.30 3.02 12.38
C SER A 172 -4.17 4.03 12.57
N ALA A 173 -3.75 4.27 13.82
CA ALA A 173 -2.60 5.13 14.12
C ALA A 173 -1.28 4.54 13.60
N MET A 174 -1.08 3.22 13.72
CA MET A 174 0.05 2.53 13.11
C MET A 174 0.00 2.63 11.58
N ALA A 175 -1.14 2.32 10.98
CA ALA A 175 -1.35 2.38 9.54
C ALA A 175 -1.10 3.77 8.98
N SER A 176 -1.50 4.82 9.69
CA SER A 176 -1.27 6.20 9.26
C SER A 176 0.21 6.54 9.20
N SER A 177 1.02 6.17 10.21
CA SER A 177 2.47 6.40 10.15
C SER A 177 3.14 5.60 9.04
N VAL A 178 2.73 4.34 8.85
CA VAL A 178 3.26 3.50 7.76
C VAL A 178 2.87 4.07 6.38
N ALA A 179 1.64 4.56 6.24
CA ALA A 179 1.15 5.21 5.03
C ALA A 179 1.89 6.52 4.74
N THR A 180 2.22 7.32 5.77
CA THR A 180 3.04 8.52 5.61
C THR A 180 4.43 8.15 5.09
N ILE A 181 5.08 7.15 5.68
CA ILE A 181 6.38 6.67 5.21
C ILE A 181 6.28 6.21 3.76
N LEU A 182 5.26 5.41 3.41
CA LEU A 182 5.08 4.93 2.05
C LEU A 182 4.90 6.08 1.06
N ARG A 183 3.91 6.94 1.29
CA ARG A 183 3.57 8.04 0.40
C ARG A 183 4.72 9.03 0.22
N LEU A 184 5.37 9.42 1.31
CA LEU A 184 6.49 10.35 1.22
C LEU A 184 7.71 9.76 0.51
N TRP A 185 7.92 8.44 0.62
CA TRP A 185 9.07 7.79 -0.01
C TRP A 185 8.83 7.48 -1.48
N ASP A 186 7.59 7.11 -1.82
CA ASP A 186 7.10 7.02 -3.19
C ASP A 186 7.28 8.36 -3.92
N ASP A 187 6.73 9.44 -3.35
CA ASP A 187 6.82 10.80 -3.90
C ASP A 187 8.23 11.41 -3.84
N LEU A 188 9.17 10.84 -3.08
CA LEU A 188 10.58 11.24 -3.11
C LEU A 188 11.36 10.57 -4.23
N GLY A 189 10.87 9.43 -4.71
CA GLY A 189 11.43 8.67 -5.80
C GLY A 189 11.48 9.46 -7.11
N SER A 190 12.11 8.86 -8.11
CA SER A 190 12.07 9.32 -9.50
C SER A 190 11.35 8.29 -10.38
N ALA A 191 10.44 7.51 -9.79
CA ALA A 191 9.74 6.44 -10.45
C ALA A 191 8.98 7.02 -11.65
N LYS A 192 9.37 6.61 -12.86
CA LYS A 192 8.69 6.92 -14.13
C LYS A 192 7.79 5.76 -14.57
N ASP A 193 7.70 4.72 -13.74
CA ASP A 193 7.21 3.37 -14.09
C ASP A 193 5.68 3.27 -14.17
N GLU A 194 4.95 4.38 -13.97
CA GLU A 194 3.50 4.32 -13.87
C GLU A 194 2.77 4.53 -15.20
N ASN A 195 3.47 4.60 -16.34
CA ASN A 195 2.89 4.96 -17.65
C ASN A 195 2.09 6.30 -17.65
N GLN A 196 2.20 7.09 -16.58
CA GLN A 196 1.40 8.30 -16.35
C GLN A 196 1.93 9.54 -17.11
N GLU A 197 3.02 9.41 -17.89
CA GLU A 197 3.65 10.50 -18.65
C GLU A 197 3.92 11.80 -17.84
N GLY A 198 4.06 11.69 -16.50
CA GLY A 198 4.25 12.83 -15.59
C GLY A 198 2.97 13.63 -15.30
N ASN A 199 1.79 13.00 -15.45
CA ASN A 199 0.49 13.57 -15.07
C ASN A 199 0.07 13.23 -13.63
N ASP A 200 0.92 12.54 -12.87
CA ASP A 200 0.80 12.35 -11.44
C ASP A 200 1.34 13.57 -10.68
N GLY A 201 0.67 13.92 -9.59
CA GLY A 201 1.19 14.93 -8.66
C GLY A 201 2.04 14.26 -7.59
N SER A 202 3.03 15.00 -7.08
CA SER A 202 3.81 14.55 -5.92
C SER A 202 3.69 15.52 -4.73
N TYR A 203 3.93 15.01 -3.52
CA TYR A 203 4.01 15.83 -2.32
C TYR A 203 5.09 16.91 -2.45
N ILE A 204 6.22 16.61 -3.10
CA ILE A 204 7.29 17.58 -3.37
C ILE A 204 6.74 18.77 -4.16
N GLU A 205 6.01 18.52 -5.24
CA GLU A 205 5.42 19.57 -6.08
C GLU A 205 4.40 20.40 -5.32
N CYS A 206 3.49 19.75 -4.59
CA CYS A 206 2.48 20.43 -3.78
C CYS A 206 3.13 21.31 -2.70
N TYR A 207 4.23 20.85 -2.11
CA TYR A 207 4.97 21.58 -1.09
C TYR A 207 5.73 22.78 -1.67
N MET A 208 6.44 22.58 -2.79
CA MET A 208 7.18 23.64 -3.48
C MET A 208 6.24 24.73 -4.01
N LYS A 209 5.07 24.38 -4.55
CA LYS A 209 4.04 25.33 -4.99
C LYS A 209 3.58 26.26 -3.86
N GLY A 210 3.56 25.76 -2.62
CA GLY A 210 3.24 26.53 -1.42
C GLY A 210 4.35 27.49 -0.97
N GLN A 211 5.58 27.34 -1.46
CA GLN A 211 6.73 28.15 -1.07
C GLN A 211 7.09 29.21 -2.12
N LYS A 212 7.28 30.45 -1.68
CA LYS A 212 7.89 31.49 -2.53
C LYS A 212 9.40 31.24 -2.61
N ASN A 213 9.87 30.68 -3.73
CA ASN A 213 11.27 30.31 -4.02
C ASN A 213 11.80 29.05 -3.30
N GLY A 214 10.99 28.00 -3.17
CA GLY A 214 11.45 26.72 -2.61
C GLY A 214 12.56 26.07 -3.47
N SER A 215 13.64 25.62 -2.84
CA SER A 215 14.64 24.74 -3.47
C SER A 215 14.15 23.30 -3.43
N ILE A 216 14.33 22.58 -4.53
CA ILE A 216 13.98 21.16 -4.62
C ILE A 216 14.82 20.33 -3.65
N GLU A 217 16.11 20.66 -3.49
CA GLU A 217 17.03 20.01 -2.56
C GLU A 217 16.56 20.18 -1.10
N LEU A 218 16.25 21.41 -0.68
CA LEU A 218 15.74 21.69 0.67
C LEU A 218 14.39 21.02 0.92
N THR A 219 13.53 20.93 -0.10
CA THR A 219 12.25 20.22 0.00
C THR A 219 12.47 18.72 0.21
N ARG A 220 13.39 18.13 -0.56
CA ARG A 220 13.75 16.71 -0.40
C ARG A 220 14.32 16.42 0.98
N GLU A 221 15.23 17.25 1.48
CA GLU A 221 15.76 17.14 2.85
C GLU A 221 14.66 17.22 3.91
N TYR A 222 13.69 18.12 3.73
CA TYR A 222 12.54 18.24 4.62
C TYR A 222 11.66 16.97 4.59
N VAL A 223 11.39 16.41 3.42
CA VAL A 223 10.62 15.16 3.27
C VAL A 223 11.35 13.98 3.93
N VAL A 224 12.66 13.85 3.73
CA VAL A 224 13.48 12.82 4.41
C VAL A 224 13.35 12.93 5.92
N LYS A 225 13.42 14.16 6.47
CA LYS A 225 13.23 14.39 7.91
C LYS A 225 11.84 13.99 8.41
N GLN A 226 10.78 14.26 7.63
CA GLN A 226 9.42 13.80 7.97
C GLN A 226 9.35 12.27 8.04
N ILE A 227 9.98 11.58 7.09
CA ILE A 227 10.07 10.11 7.09
C ILE A 227 10.81 9.62 8.34
N GLU A 228 11.93 10.25 8.72
CA GLU A 228 12.66 9.92 9.95
C GLU A 228 11.79 10.10 11.21
N ASP A 229 10.98 11.15 11.26
CA ASP A 229 10.09 11.42 12.38
C ASP A 229 8.95 10.39 12.47
N GLU A 230 8.39 9.96 11.33
CA GLU A 230 7.40 8.88 11.30
C GLU A 230 8.00 7.52 11.68
N TRP A 231 9.25 7.25 11.32
CA TRP A 231 9.97 6.06 11.79
C TRP A 231 10.05 6.00 13.32
N LYS A 232 10.24 7.14 13.99
CA LYS A 232 10.20 7.21 15.46
C LYS A 232 8.81 6.85 15.99
N GLN A 233 7.74 7.29 15.31
CA GLN A 233 6.37 6.94 15.69
C GLN A 233 6.08 5.44 15.50
N VAL A 234 6.47 4.85 14.36
CA VAL A 234 6.31 3.42 14.10
C VAL A 234 7.06 2.59 15.13
N ASN A 235 8.31 2.96 15.44
CA ASN A 235 9.11 2.28 16.46
C ASN A 235 8.45 2.34 17.84
N LYS A 236 8.01 3.53 18.27
CA LYS A 236 7.32 3.71 19.54
C LYS A 236 6.05 2.84 19.62
N LYS A 237 5.17 2.92 18.63
CA LYS A 237 3.95 2.12 18.56
C LYS A 237 4.24 0.61 18.55
N HIS A 238 5.28 0.18 17.84
CA HIS A 238 5.68 -1.23 17.85
C HIS A 238 6.10 -1.67 19.26
N PHE A 239 6.94 -0.89 19.96
CA PHE A 239 7.33 -1.18 21.33
C PHE A 239 6.13 -1.24 22.29
N ASP A 240 5.16 -0.34 22.13
CA ASP A 240 3.96 -0.31 22.98
C ASP A 240 3.06 -1.54 22.72
N LEU A 241 2.98 -2.02 21.48
CA LEU A 241 2.08 -3.11 21.07
C LEU A 241 2.72 -4.50 21.07
N MET A 242 4.06 -4.63 21.03
CA MET A 242 4.76 -5.90 20.76
C MET A 242 4.50 -6.98 21.84
N ASN A 243 4.26 -6.56 23.08
CA ASN A 243 3.98 -7.47 24.20
C ASN A 243 2.48 -7.69 24.42
N GLY A 244 1.63 -7.05 23.61
CA GLY A 244 0.18 -7.17 23.66
C GLY A 244 -0.38 -8.12 22.61
N SER A 245 -1.71 -8.19 22.54
CA SER A 245 -2.45 -8.99 21.55
C SER A 245 -2.13 -8.59 20.11
N LEU A 246 -1.87 -7.31 19.83
CA LEU A 246 -1.50 -6.81 18.49
C LEU A 246 -0.02 -7.01 18.11
N GLY A 247 0.76 -7.79 18.87
CA GLY A 247 2.20 -7.94 18.60
C GLY A 247 2.54 -8.44 17.19
N SER A 248 1.77 -9.40 16.65
CA SER A 248 1.94 -9.88 15.27
C SER A 248 1.58 -8.82 14.23
N PHE A 249 0.51 -8.06 14.46
CA PHE A 249 0.08 -6.98 13.60
C PHE A 249 1.11 -5.83 13.58
N SER A 250 1.60 -5.41 14.75
CA SER A 250 2.57 -4.32 14.86
C SER A 250 3.91 -4.69 14.22
N LYS A 251 4.36 -5.95 14.39
CA LYS A 251 5.57 -6.47 13.75
C LYS A 251 5.43 -6.49 12.21
N ALA A 252 4.28 -6.95 11.70
CA ALA A 252 4.04 -6.98 10.27
C ALA A 252 3.94 -5.57 9.66
N SER A 253 3.32 -4.62 10.38
CA SER A 253 3.26 -3.20 10.01
C SER A 253 4.66 -2.55 9.96
N LEU A 254 5.51 -2.84 10.96
CA LEU A 254 6.91 -2.41 10.98
C LEU A 254 7.68 -2.99 9.78
N ASN A 255 7.47 -4.26 9.45
CA ASN A 255 8.10 -4.88 8.30
C ASN A 255 7.62 -4.30 6.96
N LEU A 256 6.33 -3.92 6.84
CA LEU A 256 5.83 -3.17 5.69
C LEU A 256 6.62 -1.86 5.54
N ALA A 257 6.75 -1.06 6.61
CA ALA A 257 7.53 0.18 6.58
C ALA A 257 8.99 -0.05 6.14
N ARG A 258 9.62 -1.15 6.57
CA ARG A 258 10.99 -1.52 6.15
C ARG A 258 11.08 -1.92 4.68
N MET A 259 9.99 -2.43 4.12
CA MET A 259 9.93 -2.86 2.73
C MET A 259 9.75 -1.69 1.76
N VAL A 260 9.16 -0.57 2.20
CA VAL A 260 8.98 0.64 1.39
C VAL A 260 10.27 1.08 0.68
N PRO A 261 11.43 1.31 1.35
CA PRO A 261 12.65 1.69 0.66
C PRO A 261 13.18 0.64 -0.31
N LEU A 262 12.83 -0.63 -0.16
CA LEU A 262 13.22 -1.64 -1.15
C LEU A 262 12.32 -1.58 -2.38
N MET A 263 11.04 -1.26 -2.20
CA MET A 263 10.03 -1.21 -3.26
C MET A 263 10.11 0.05 -4.12
N TYR A 264 10.52 1.17 -3.54
CA TYR A 264 10.50 2.49 -4.20
C TYR A 264 11.90 3.07 -4.47
N ASN A 265 12.97 2.28 -4.28
CA ASN A 265 14.33 2.69 -4.62
C ASN A 265 14.71 2.24 -6.03
N TYR A 266 14.27 3.02 -7.00
CA TYR A 266 14.61 2.86 -8.41
C TYR A 266 15.97 3.47 -8.73
N ASP A 267 16.80 2.77 -9.50
CA ASP A 267 18.02 3.34 -10.04
C ASP A 267 17.74 4.27 -11.24
N ASP A 268 18.78 4.88 -11.80
CA ASP A 268 18.68 5.76 -12.97
C ASP A 268 18.05 5.08 -14.21
N LYS A 269 18.02 3.73 -14.24
CA LYS A 269 17.44 2.90 -15.29
C LYS A 269 16.04 2.40 -14.95
N GLN A 270 15.42 2.90 -13.87
CA GLN A 270 14.11 2.48 -13.37
C GLN A 270 14.06 1.00 -12.97
N SER A 271 15.21 0.44 -12.56
CA SER A 271 15.33 -0.92 -12.06
C SER A 271 15.34 -0.93 -10.53
N ILE A 272 14.61 -1.90 -9.94
CA ILE A 272 14.55 -2.09 -8.48
C ILE A 272 15.56 -3.18 -8.08
N HIS A 273 16.85 -2.92 -8.31
CA HIS A 273 17.92 -3.91 -8.12
C HIS A 273 17.94 -4.52 -6.70
N VAL A 274 17.76 -3.69 -5.68
CA VAL A 274 17.80 -4.14 -4.27
C VAL A 274 16.61 -5.05 -3.94
N LEU A 275 15.42 -4.75 -4.49
CA LEU A 275 14.26 -5.63 -4.36
C LEU A 275 14.51 -6.98 -5.04
N LEU A 276 15.09 -6.97 -6.25
CA LEU A 276 15.40 -8.19 -6.97
C LEU A 276 16.44 -9.03 -6.22
N GLU A 277 17.46 -8.42 -5.64
CA GLU A 277 18.42 -9.12 -4.77
C GLU A 277 17.74 -9.76 -3.56
N TYR A 278 16.86 -9.01 -2.88
CA TYR A 278 16.08 -9.53 -1.76
C TYR A 278 15.19 -10.71 -2.18
N ILE A 279 14.44 -10.57 -3.27
CA ILE A 279 13.59 -11.63 -3.82
C ILE A 279 14.44 -12.84 -4.20
N ASN A 280 15.57 -12.63 -4.86
CA ASN A 280 16.44 -13.72 -5.28
C ASN A 280 17.01 -14.49 -4.10
N TYR A 281 17.45 -13.78 -3.06
CA TYR A 281 17.86 -14.41 -1.82
C TYR A 281 16.72 -15.24 -1.22
N MET A 282 15.52 -14.68 -1.10
CA MET A 282 14.39 -15.36 -0.45
C MET A 282 13.80 -16.53 -1.25
N LEU A 283 13.90 -16.52 -2.58
CA LEU A 283 13.24 -17.49 -3.46
C LEU A 283 14.19 -18.40 -4.23
N TYR A 284 15.45 -18.03 -4.44
CA TYR A 284 16.39 -18.77 -5.28
C TYR A 284 17.69 -19.05 -4.50
N ASP A 285 18.46 -20.07 -4.92
CA ASP A 285 19.81 -20.26 -4.38
C ASP A 285 20.75 -19.31 -5.14
N VAL A 286 21.47 -18.46 -4.40
CA VAL A 286 22.59 -17.67 -4.91
C VAL A 286 23.88 -18.38 -4.56
#